data_AF-A0A915LIM3-F1
#
_entry.id   AF-A0A915LIM3-F1
#
_cell.length_a   1.000
_cell.length_b   1.000
_cell.length_c   1.000
_cell.angle_alpha   90.00
_cell.angle_beta   90.00
_cell.angle_gamma   90.00
#
_symmetry.space_group_name_H-M   'P 1'
#
loop_
_entity.id
_entity.type
_entity.pdbx_description
1 polymer ?
#
loop_
_entity_poly.entity_id
_entity_poly.type
_entity_poly.pdbx_seq_one_letter_code
_entity_poly.pdbx_strand_id
1 'polypeptide(L)'
;MACLQKLREDIALLERLFPKTHERFQIVSASIDELEVKFVGTDGKSIQICANIQENYPREPPIWFSESDDAIVTALLEQLTQSQDGTGILAQLHMLVLRLCTAHNLTAPTELEAIAPSPLDERDEGNGSELESTVDDDEEDDLMCEMEDVGAARVEHSEDGLVPPEGLAVITRVSQVQRQQHLKGAPAGSVTASDRLMKELKQIYSSDNYKNGVFSIELEKDNLYEWNVKLKKVDEDSNLATDLRQLAKPPHNKDGLLFQFIFGTSFPFEPPFVRLVSPVVTNGFVLSGGALCMELLTKQGWTASYSVESLITQISATLVKGNARISFEPKNGNTYSLVKAQQSFKSLVHIHAKSGWYTPPKNEG
;
A
#
# COMPACT_ATOMS: atom_id res chain seq x y z
N MET A 1 5.03 10.80 16.22
CA MET A 1 4.99 12.09 15.49
C MET A 1 6.34 12.81 15.53
N ALA A 2 7.07 12.85 16.66
CA ALA A 2 8.37 13.53 16.75
C ALA A 2 9.45 13.03 15.78
N CYS A 3 9.53 11.72 15.49
CA CYS A 3 10.61 11.21 14.65
C CYS A 3 10.49 11.55 13.15
N LEU A 4 9.28 11.58 12.61
CA LEU A 4 9.07 11.88 11.19
C LEU A 4 9.21 13.38 10.93
N GLN A 5 8.84 14.20 11.90
CA GLN A 5 9.12 15.64 11.91
C GLN A 5 10.63 15.90 11.97
N LYS A 6 11.35 15.22 12.87
CA LYS A 6 12.82 15.29 12.94
C LYS A 6 13.49 14.85 11.64
N LEU A 7 13.03 13.76 11.01
CA LEU A 7 13.55 13.33 9.71
C LEU A 7 13.35 14.38 8.61
N ARG A 8 12.19 15.06 8.58
CA ARG A 8 11.95 16.15 7.62
C ARG A 8 12.87 17.34 7.86
N GLU A 9 13.13 17.68 9.12
CA GLU A 9 14.08 18.72 9.50
C GLU A 9 15.52 18.34 9.10
N ASP A 10 15.91 17.08 9.35
CA ASP A 10 17.20 16.54 8.95
C ASP A 10 17.37 16.57 7.42
N ILE A 11 16.35 16.17 6.65
CA ILE A 11 16.36 16.24 5.18
C ILE A 11 16.48 17.70 4.69
N ALA A 12 15.69 18.62 5.25
CA ALA A 12 15.75 20.03 4.87
C ALA A 12 17.13 20.64 5.20
N LEU A 13 17.74 20.24 6.31
CA LEU A 13 19.10 20.62 6.67
C LEU A 13 20.11 20.09 5.66
N LEU A 14 19.99 18.82 5.28
CA LEU A 14 20.86 18.18 4.30
C LEU A 14 20.77 18.90 2.94
N GLU A 15 19.56 19.15 2.41
CA GLU A 15 19.36 19.87 1.14
C GLU A 15 19.97 21.28 1.15
N ARG A 16 19.93 21.96 2.30
CA ARG A 16 20.54 23.28 2.49
C ARG A 16 22.06 23.23 2.52
N LEU A 17 22.65 22.21 3.14
CA LEU A 17 24.10 22.04 3.26
C LEU A 17 24.74 21.50 1.98
N PHE A 18 24.06 20.60 1.28
CA PHE A 18 24.57 19.90 0.10
C PHE A 18 23.68 20.13 -1.13
N PRO A 19 23.63 21.36 -1.68
CA PRO A 19 22.82 21.67 -2.84
C PRO A 19 23.29 20.92 -4.10
N LYS A 20 22.43 20.87 -5.13
CA LYS A 20 22.72 20.24 -6.44
C LYS A 20 23.97 20.77 -7.14
N THR A 21 24.48 21.92 -6.74
CA THR A 21 25.67 22.58 -7.30
C THR A 21 26.93 22.41 -6.46
N HIS A 22 26.85 21.70 -5.32
CA HIS A 22 28.00 21.53 -4.41
C HIS A 22 29.16 20.79 -5.09
N GLU A 23 30.39 21.22 -4.83
CA GLU A 23 31.59 20.75 -5.57
C GLU A 23 32.04 19.31 -5.26
N ARG A 24 31.43 18.62 -4.29
CA ARG A 24 31.94 17.34 -3.74
C ARG A 24 30.84 16.37 -3.41
N PHE A 25 29.74 16.84 -2.81
CA PHE A 25 28.62 15.98 -2.45
C PHE A 25 27.32 16.75 -2.64
N GLN A 26 26.41 16.21 -3.44
CA GLN A 26 25.19 16.87 -3.88
C GLN A 26 23.98 16.02 -3.53
N ILE A 27 22.92 16.64 -3.03
CA ILE A 27 21.62 15.98 -2.90
C ILE A 27 20.82 16.22 -4.17
N VAL A 28 20.55 15.12 -4.88
CA VAL A 28 19.85 15.14 -6.18
C VAL A 28 18.35 15.14 -5.96
N SER A 29 17.88 14.32 -5.03
CA SER A 29 16.49 14.19 -4.62
C SER A 29 16.44 13.73 -3.17
N ALA A 30 15.54 14.29 -2.36
CA ALA A 30 15.35 13.87 -0.98
C ALA A 30 13.87 13.80 -0.63
N SER A 31 13.48 12.71 0.03
CA SER A 31 12.14 12.46 0.52
C SER A 31 12.23 11.66 1.82
N ILE A 32 11.08 11.43 2.47
CA ILE A 32 11.03 10.64 3.70
C ILE A 32 11.29 9.14 3.47
N ASP A 33 11.21 8.67 2.22
CA ASP A 33 11.37 7.27 1.84
C ASP A 33 12.70 7.01 1.11
N GLU A 34 13.23 8.01 0.42
CA GLU A 34 14.44 7.88 -0.39
C GLU A 34 15.28 9.15 -0.36
N LEU A 35 16.60 8.97 -0.24
CA LEU A 35 17.60 10.01 -0.38
C LEU A 35 18.58 9.64 -1.51
N GLU A 36 18.58 10.43 -2.56
CA GLU A 36 19.46 10.27 -3.71
C GLU A 36 20.57 11.33 -3.67
N VAL A 37 21.81 10.85 -3.62
CA VAL A 37 23.00 11.69 -3.50
C VAL A 37 24.00 11.39 -4.60
N LYS A 38 24.82 12.39 -4.90
CA LYS A 38 25.86 12.32 -5.92
C LYS A 38 27.18 12.81 -5.34
N PHE A 39 28.16 11.92 -5.29
CA PHE A 39 29.53 12.23 -4.90
C PHE A 39 30.36 12.54 -6.15
N VAL A 40 31.14 13.62 -6.12
CA VAL A 40 31.94 14.09 -7.26
C VAL A 40 33.43 13.88 -6.97
N GLY A 41 34.07 13.01 -7.76
CA GLY A 41 35.49 12.69 -7.69
C GLY A 41 36.39 13.72 -8.38
N THR A 42 37.71 13.56 -8.22
CA THR A 42 38.74 14.46 -8.78
C THR A 42 38.86 14.41 -10.30
N ASP A 43 38.43 13.31 -10.93
CA ASP A 43 38.47 13.11 -12.39
C ASP A 43 37.19 13.59 -13.09
N GLY A 44 36.28 14.24 -12.36
CA GLY A 44 34.97 14.67 -12.85
C GLY A 44 33.96 13.53 -12.98
N LYS A 45 34.32 12.29 -12.60
CA LYS A 45 33.34 11.21 -12.48
C LYS A 45 32.54 11.39 -11.22
N SER A 46 31.27 11.05 -11.32
CA SER A 46 30.34 11.13 -10.21
C SER A 46 29.77 9.77 -9.90
N ILE A 47 29.67 9.47 -8.62
CA ILE A 47 29.07 8.24 -8.11
C ILE A 47 27.69 8.62 -7.57
N GLN A 48 26.66 7.98 -8.12
CA GLN A 48 25.27 8.13 -7.69
C GLN A 48 24.98 7.06 -6.64
N ILE A 49 24.43 7.48 -5.50
CA ILE A 49 24.18 6.63 -4.35
C ILE A 49 22.75 6.93 -3.89
N CYS A 50 21.98 5.89 -3.62
CA CYS A 50 20.63 5.99 -3.09
C CYS A 50 20.57 5.36 -1.70
N ALA A 51 19.83 5.99 -0.81
CA ALA A 51 19.45 5.45 0.49
C ALA A 51 17.95 5.24 0.52
N ASN A 52 17.51 4.02 0.85
CA ASN A 52 16.11 3.73 1.12
C ASN A 52 15.87 3.82 2.64
N ILE A 53 15.02 4.75 3.05
CA ILE A 53 14.65 4.98 4.44
C ILE A 53 13.46 4.08 4.78
N GLN A 54 13.67 3.12 5.68
CA GLN A 54 12.69 2.09 5.99
C GLN A 54 11.58 2.60 6.92
N GLU A 55 10.42 1.94 6.92
CA GLU A 55 9.27 2.29 7.78
C GLU A 55 9.59 2.27 9.29
N ASN A 56 10.61 1.51 9.70
CA ASN A 56 11.06 1.41 11.08
C ASN A 56 12.07 2.50 11.47
N TYR A 57 12.42 3.43 10.57
CA TYR A 57 13.34 4.53 10.87
C TYR A 57 12.84 5.34 12.09
N PRO A 58 13.70 5.60 13.09
CA PRO A 58 15.15 5.49 13.09
C PRO A 58 15.64 4.23 13.81
N ARG A 59 14.76 3.24 14.07
CA ARG A 59 15.13 1.98 14.73
C ARG A 59 15.97 1.08 13.83
N GLU A 60 15.72 1.15 12.52
CA GLU A 60 16.54 0.50 11.50
C GLU A 60 17.24 1.57 10.64
N PRO A 61 18.53 1.36 10.32
CA PRO A 61 19.28 2.27 9.46
C PRO A 61 18.73 2.26 8.02
N PRO A 62 18.82 3.39 7.30
CA PRO A 62 18.66 3.41 5.85
C PRO A 62 19.53 2.38 5.12
N ILE A 63 18.97 1.78 4.06
CA ILE A 63 19.69 0.84 3.19
C ILE A 63 20.36 1.63 2.07
N TRP A 64 21.69 1.59 2.01
CA TRP A 64 22.46 2.33 1.01
C TRP A 64 22.90 1.43 -0.14
N PHE A 65 22.77 1.92 -1.37
CA PHE A 65 23.20 1.22 -2.58
C PHE A 65 23.64 2.19 -3.68
N SER A 66 24.40 1.69 -4.64
CA SER A 66 24.92 2.44 -5.79
C SER A 66 25.03 1.52 -7.01
N GLU A 67 24.88 2.07 -8.21
CA GLU A 67 25.14 1.35 -9.48
C GLU A 67 26.63 1.39 -9.89
N SER A 68 27.51 1.91 -9.03
CA SER A 68 28.95 1.97 -9.30
C SER A 68 29.61 0.60 -9.24
N ASP A 69 30.43 0.27 -10.26
CA ASP A 69 31.28 -0.93 -10.28
C ASP A 69 32.51 -0.83 -9.34
N ASP A 70 32.64 0.27 -8.57
CA ASP A 70 33.73 0.45 -7.63
C ASP A 70 33.54 -0.44 -6.39
N ALA A 71 34.44 -1.43 -6.25
CA ALA A 71 34.44 -2.38 -5.14
C ALA A 71 34.62 -1.71 -3.77
N ILE A 72 35.33 -0.56 -3.71
CA ILE A 72 35.53 0.19 -2.48
C ILE A 72 34.21 0.85 -2.06
N VAL A 73 33.50 1.47 -3.01
CA VAL A 73 32.18 2.08 -2.76
C VAL A 73 31.19 1.01 -2.30
N THR A 74 31.12 -0.13 -3.00
CA THR A 74 30.21 -1.22 -2.66
C THR A 74 30.43 -1.74 -1.23
N ALA A 75 31.69 -1.98 -0.86
CA ALA A 75 32.04 -2.44 0.49
C ALA A 75 31.71 -1.40 1.58
N LEU A 76 31.86 -0.10 1.28
CA LEU A 76 31.51 0.98 2.20
C LEU A 76 29.99 1.07 2.45
N LEU A 77 29.18 0.95 1.40
CA LEU A 77 27.71 1.00 1.51
C LEU A 77 27.15 -0.22 2.25
N GLU A 78 27.73 -1.40 2.02
CA GLU A 78 27.37 -2.61 2.77
C GLU A 78 27.68 -2.45 4.27
N GLN A 79 28.83 -1.89 4.62
CA GLN A 79 29.19 -1.60 6.01
C GLN A 79 28.27 -0.56 6.66
N LEU A 80 27.85 0.47 5.92
CA LEU A 80 26.89 1.47 6.41
C LEU A 80 25.51 0.87 6.66
N THR A 81 25.06 -0.01 5.76
CA THR A 81 23.76 -0.70 5.88
C THR A 81 23.75 -1.69 7.06
N GLN A 82 24.89 -2.32 7.37
CA GLN A 82 25.02 -3.29 8.46
C GLN A 82 25.40 -2.66 9.82
N SER A 83 25.79 -1.38 9.85
CA SER A 83 26.20 -0.70 11.08
C SER A 83 24.99 -0.37 11.95
N GLN A 84 25.09 -0.67 13.25
CA GLN A 84 24.10 -0.26 14.26
C GLN A 84 24.47 1.06 14.96
N ASP A 85 25.61 1.65 14.61
CA ASP A 85 26.11 2.88 15.24
C ASP A 85 25.54 4.09 14.48
N GLY A 86 24.68 4.89 15.12
CA GLY A 86 24.12 6.11 14.55
C GLY A 86 23.14 5.85 13.39
N THR A 87 21.94 5.33 13.71
CA THR A 87 20.87 5.04 12.73
C THR A 87 20.27 6.28 12.06
N GLY A 88 20.53 7.48 12.59
CA GLY A 88 20.04 8.74 12.05
C GLY A 88 20.69 9.09 10.70
N ILE A 89 19.89 9.59 9.77
CA ILE A 89 20.31 9.93 8.40
C ILE A 89 21.49 10.92 8.38
N LEU A 90 21.55 11.86 9.32
CA LEU A 90 22.65 12.81 9.45
C LEU A 90 23.97 12.11 9.80
N ALA A 91 23.96 11.22 10.79
CA ALA A 91 25.14 10.47 11.22
C ALA A 91 25.62 9.53 10.11
N GLN A 92 24.69 8.85 9.43
CA GLN A 92 25.03 7.97 8.32
C GLN A 92 25.61 8.72 7.12
N LEU A 93 25.02 9.86 6.75
CA LEU A 93 25.54 10.69 5.67
C LEU A 93 26.90 11.29 6.04
N HIS A 94 27.08 11.70 7.29
CA HIS A 94 28.37 12.15 7.79
C HIS A 94 29.44 11.06 7.59
N MET A 95 29.14 9.84 8.00
CA MET A 95 30.04 8.69 7.85
C MET A 95 30.30 8.33 6.38
N LEU A 96 29.27 8.38 5.53
CA LEU A 96 29.37 8.13 4.10
C LEU A 96 30.34 9.12 3.43
N VAL A 97 30.10 10.41 3.62
CA VAL A 97 30.92 11.47 3.00
C VAL A 97 32.36 11.40 3.50
N LEU A 98 32.58 11.22 4.81
CA LEU A 98 33.91 11.13 5.39
C LEU A 98 34.70 9.93 4.82
N ARG A 99 34.04 8.76 4.72
CA ARG A 99 34.68 7.54 4.21
C ARG A 99 34.93 7.61 2.70
N LEU A 100 34.01 8.15 1.91
CA LEU A 100 34.23 8.39 0.48
C LEU A 100 35.39 9.37 0.26
N CYS A 101 35.42 10.48 0.98
CA CYS A 101 36.53 11.43 0.91
C CYS A 101 37.87 10.77 1.26
N THR A 102 37.91 9.97 2.34
CA THR A 102 39.13 9.25 2.74
C THR A 102 39.56 8.22 1.69
N ALA A 103 38.63 7.44 1.15
CA ALA A 103 38.90 6.42 0.12
C ALA A 103 39.45 7.03 -1.18
N HIS A 104 38.99 8.23 -1.55
CA HIS A 104 39.43 8.94 -2.75
C HIS A 104 40.55 9.97 -2.47
N ASN A 105 41.16 9.98 -1.27
CA ASN A 105 42.19 10.94 -0.84
C ASN A 105 41.78 12.43 -1.04
N LEU A 106 40.52 12.73 -0.73
CA LEU A 106 39.90 14.05 -0.83
C LEU A 106 39.72 14.69 0.54
N THR A 107 39.81 16.02 0.60
CA THR A 107 39.43 16.79 1.78
C THR A 107 37.91 16.77 1.95
N ALA A 108 37.44 16.45 3.15
CA ALA A 108 36.02 16.47 3.47
C ALA A 108 35.44 17.90 3.37
N PRO A 109 34.16 18.07 2.95
CA PRO A 109 33.49 19.36 2.95
C PRO A 109 33.42 19.96 4.37
N THR A 110 33.53 21.29 4.49
CA THR A 110 33.42 22.00 5.79
C THR A 110 32.03 21.89 6.40
N GLU A 111 31.02 21.78 5.55
CA GLU A 111 29.60 21.59 5.86
C GLU A 111 29.34 20.29 6.63
N LEU A 112 30.27 19.34 6.54
CA LEU A 112 30.21 18.06 7.23
C LEU A 112 30.26 18.22 8.76
N GLU A 113 30.94 19.26 9.27
CA GLU A 113 30.99 19.55 10.71
C GLU A 113 29.62 19.85 11.31
N ALA A 114 28.69 20.38 10.51
CA ALA A 114 27.34 20.74 10.95
C ALA A 114 26.43 19.52 11.18
N ILE A 115 26.80 18.34 10.65
CA ILE A 115 26.04 17.09 10.78
C ILE A 115 26.84 16.00 11.52
N ALA A 116 27.95 16.38 12.16
CA ALA A 116 28.78 15.46 12.91
C ALA A 116 28.01 14.84 14.08
N PRO A 117 28.15 13.53 14.34
CA PRO A 117 27.47 12.89 15.46
C PRO A 117 27.95 13.50 16.78
N SER A 118 27.01 14.02 17.56
CA SER A 118 27.30 14.60 18.88
C SER A 118 27.44 13.46 19.91
N PRO A 119 28.48 13.47 20.77
CA PRO A 119 28.74 12.37 21.72
C PRO A 119 27.71 12.21 22.86
N LEU A 120 26.59 12.95 22.83
CA LEU A 120 25.58 12.97 23.91
C LEU A 120 24.20 12.40 23.52
N ASP A 121 23.96 12.02 22.25
CA ASP A 121 22.63 11.58 21.79
C ASP A 121 22.42 10.04 21.79
N GLU A 122 23.37 9.26 22.34
CA GLU A 122 23.18 7.83 22.57
C GLU A 122 22.42 7.55 23.88
N ARG A 123 21.09 7.77 23.85
CA ARG A 123 20.06 7.05 24.64
C ARG A 123 18.73 7.82 24.61
N ASP A 124 17.93 7.59 23.57
CA ASP A 124 16.48 7.70 23.70
C ASP A 124 15.83 6.47 23.04
N GLU A 125 16.11 5.31 23.64
CA GLU A 125 15.26 4.14 23.47
C GLU A 125 13.95 4.43 24.21
N GLY A 126 12.85 4.44 23.43
CA GLY A 126 11.53 4.80 23.90
C GLY A 126 11.16 4.20 25.25
N ASN A 127 10.94 5.08 26.22
CA ASN A 127 10.18 4.76 27.41
C ASN A 127 9.10 5.83 27.57
N GLY A 128 7.85 5.40 27.59
CA GLY A 128 6.73 6.29 27.86
C GLY A 128 6.86 6.90 29.25
N SER A 129 6.72 8.21 29.34
CA SER A 129 6.27 8.87 30.56
C SER A 129 5.36 10.03 30.17
N GLU A 130 4.08 9.86 30.48
CA GLU A 130 3.19 10.96 30.78
C GLU A 130 3.87 11.85 31.82
N LEU A 131 4.02 13.14 31.53
CA LEU A 131 4.05 14.17 32.56
C LEU A 131 3.70 15.52 31.94
N GLU A 132 2.70 16.16 32.53
CA GLU A 132 2.34 17.55 32.31
C GLU A 132 3.52 18.48 32.60
N SER A 133 3.64 19.54 31.80
CA SER A 133 3.93 20.86 32.35
C SER A 133 3.29 21.95 31.51
N THR A 134 2.31 22.60 32.12
CA THR A 134 1.79 23.92 31.83
C THR A 134 2.90 24.97 31.79
N VAL A 135 2.91 25.83 30.76
CA VAL A 135 3.05 27.30 30.88
C VAL A 135 2.70 27.94 29.53
N ASP A 136 1.78 28.90 29.62
CA ASP A 136 1.38 29.87 28.59
C ASP A 136 2.55 30.77 28.17
N ASP A 137 2.61 31.16 26.89
CA ASP A 137 2.41 32.54 26.46
C ASP A 137 2.51 32.62 24.92
N ASP A 138 1.38 32.96 24.31
CA ASP A 138 1.16 33.86 23.17
C ASP A 138 2.34 34.21 22.25
N GLU A 139 2.22 33.82 20.98
CA GLU A 139 2.06 34.78 19.88
C GLU A 139 1.52 34.03 18.65
N GLU A 140 0.27 34.34 18.29
CA GLU A 140 -0.29 34.10 16.97
C GLU A 140 0.59 34.80 15.94
N ASP A 141 1.13 34.06 14.96
CA ASP A 141 1.33 34.63 13.64
C ASP A 141 0.82 33.66 12.58
N ASP A 142 -0.28 34.07 11.98
CA ASP A 142 -0.89 33.50 10.79
C ASP A 142 0.16 33.32 9.68
N LEU A 143 0.59 32.07 9.44
CA LEU A 143 0.97 31.66 8.09
C LEU A 143 -0.09 30.73 7.51
N MET A 144 -1.19 31.36 7.09
CA MET A 144 -1.97 30.91 5.94
C MET A 144 -1.03 30.81 4.74
N CYS A 145 -0.39 29.65 4.56
CA CYS A 145 0.16 29.28 3.25
C CYS A 145 -1.03 29.01 2.34
N GLU A 146 -1.53 30.07 1.70
CA GLU A 146 -2.31 29.99 0.47
C GLU A 146 -1.51 29.11 -0.50
N MET A 147 -1.98 27.88 -0.68
CA MET A 147 -1.47 26.98 -1.69
C MET A 147 -2.00 27.51 -3.02
N GLU A 148 -1.36 28.55 -3.53
CA GLU A 148 -1.52 28.95 -4.93
C GLU A 148 -1.08 27.78 -5.81
N ASP A 149 -1.93 27.53 -6.79
CA ASP A 149 -1.82 26.59 -7.88
C ASP A 149 -0.42 26.61 -8.53
N VAL A 150 0.41 25.63 -8.14
CA VAL A 150 1.51 25.14 -8.96
C VAL A 150 1.19 23.73 -9.43
N GLY A 151 0.33 23.67 -10.43
CA GLY A 151 0.67 22.93 -11.64
C GLY A 151 0.45 21.44 -11.54
N ALA A 152 -0.72 21.04 -12.00
CA ALA A 152 -0.85 19.86 -12.83
C ALA A 152 0.28 19.84 -13.89
N ALA A 153 1.37 19.10 -13.66
CA ALA A 153 2.16 18.42 -14.67
C ALA A 153 3.42 17.76 -14.08
N ARG A 154 3.31 16.48 -13.72
CA ARG A 154 4.21 15.45 -14.28
C ARG A 154 3.57 14.07 -14.19
N VAL A 155 2.45 13.94 -14.89
CA VAL A 155 2.02 12.65 -15.44
C VAL A 155 2.58 12.61 -16.86
N GLU A 156 3.80 12.10 -17.00
CA GLU A 156 4.34 11.78 -18.33
C GLU A 156 3.75 10.43 -18.77
N HIS A 157 2.71 10.52 -19.60
CA HIS A 157 2.18 9.55 -20.58
C HIS A 157 2.02 8.08 -20.18
N SER A 158 0.80 7.70 -19.77
CA SER A 158 -0.21 7.02 -20.63
C SER A 158 -1.42 6.58 -19.78
N GLU A 159 -2.64 6.68 -20.31
CA GLU A 159 -3.92 6.10 -19.80
C GLU A 159 -4.91 6.97 -18.96
N ASP A 160 -4.68 8.26 -18.69
CA ASP A 160 -5.69 9.07 -17.94
C ASP A 160 -6.97 9.40 -18.74
N GLY A 161 -6.99 9.16 -20.05
CA GLY A 161 -8.19 9.32 -20.88
C GLY A 161 -9.21 8.16 -20.78
N LEU A 162 -8.94 7.13 -19.96
CA LEU A 162 -9.73 5.89 -19.94
C LEU A 162 -10.63 5.72 -18.71
N VAL A 163 -10.49 6.56 -17.68
CA VAL A 163 -11.28 6.49 -16.45
C VAL A 163 -12.59 7.29 -16.61
N PRO A 164 -13.78 6.68 -16.41
CA PRO A 164 -15.05 7.40 -16.44
C PRO A 164 -15.13 8.52 -15.39
N PRO A 165 -15.90 9.60 -15.63
CA PRO A 165 -16.02 10.73 -14.69
C PRO A 165 -16.46 10.33 -13.28
N GLU A 166 -17.34 9.33 -13.16
CA GLU A 166 -17.78 8.78 -11.88
C GLU A 166 -16.61 8.17 -11.09
N GLY A 167 -15.77 7.38 -11.77
CA GLY A 167 -14.57 6.78 -11.16
C GLY A 167 -13.57 7.84 -10.72
N LEU A 168 -13.36 8.89 -11.54
CA LEU A 168 -12.47 10.00 -11.19
C LEU A 168 -12.95 10.78 -9.96
N ALA A 169 -14.27 10.97 -9.82
CA ALA A 169 -14.87 11.60 -8.66
C ALA A 169 -14.65 10.77 -7.39
N VAL A 170 -14.80 9.45 -7.46
CA VAL A 170 -14.49 8.55 -6.33
C VAL A 170 -13.01 8.62 -5.97
N ILE A 171 -12.10 8.48 -6.95
CA ILE A 171 -10.65 8.55 -6.73
C ILE A 171 -10.25 9.87 -6.06
N THR A 172 -10.81 10.99 -6.52
CA THR A 172 -10.55 12.31 -5.95
C THR A 172 -11.02 12.41 -4.50
N ARG A 173 -12.24 11.96 -4.19
CA ARG A 173 -12.79 11.97 -2.83
C ARG A 173 -11.94 11.12 -1.88
N VAL A 174 -11.57 9.91 -2.30
CA VAL A 174 -10.75 9.00 -1.49
C VAL A 174 -9.36 9.59 -1.23
N SER A 175 -8.73 10.16 -2.25
CA SER A 175 -7.43 10.83 -2.11
C SER A 175 -7.49 11.98 -1.08
N GLN A 176 -8.59 12.76 -1.09
CA GLN A 176 -8.82 13.81 -0.10
C GLN A 176 -9.01 13.26 1.31
N VAL A 177 -9.81 12.18 1.47
CA VAL A 177 -10.03 11.52 2.76
C VAL A 177 -8.72 10.97 3.32
N GLN A 178 -7.90 10.32 2.51
CA GLN A 178 -6.58 9.82 2.92
C GLN A 178 -5.65 10.95 3.35
N ARG A 179 -5.57 12.04 2.56
CA ARG A 179 -4.78 13.21 2.91
C ARG A 179 -5.23 13.80 4.26
N GLN A 180 -6.53 13.91 4.50
CA GLN A 180 -7.06 14.39 5.78
C GLN A 180 -6.74 13.44 6.94
N GLN A 181 -6.83 12.12 6.73
CA GLN A 181 -6.48 11.13 7.75
C GLN A 181 -5.00 11.18 8.11
N HIS A 182 -4.12 11.36 7.11
CA HIS A 182 -2.69 11.56 7.32
C HIS A 182 -2.41 12.84 8.11
N LEU A 183 -3.06 13.95 7.75
CA LEU A 183 -2.93 15.23 8.48
C LEU A 183 -3.41 15.13 9.93
N LYS A 184 -4.43 14.30 10.20
CA LYS A 184 -4.95 14.06 11.56
C LYS A 184 -4.17 13.00 12.34
N GLY A 185 -3.10 12.43 11.78
CA GLY A 185 -2.30 11.41 12.44
C GLY A 185 -3.02 10.07 12.67
N ALA A 186 -4.10 9.81 11.94
CA ALA A 186 -4.91 8.59 12.06
C ALA A 186 -5.04 7.88 10.69
N PRO A 187 -3.93 7.41 10.10
CA PRO A 187 -3.97 6.68 8.83
C PRO A 187 -4.77 5.38 8.98
N ALA A 188 -5.62 5.08 7.98
CA ALA A 188 -6.43 3.86 7.95
C ALA A 188 -5.61 2.57 7.66
N GLY A 189 -4.37 2.70 7.18
CA GLY A 189 -3.46 1.58 6.93
C GLY A 189 -2.07 2.04 6.49
N SER A 190 -1.29 1.14 5.86
CA SER A 190 0.05 1.45 5.36
C SER A 190 0.01 2.23 4.04
N VAL A 191 1.05 3.03 3.78
CA VAL A 191 1.21 3.78 2.52
C VAL A 191 1.28 2.82 1.33
N THR A 192 2.10 1.77 1.44
CA THR A 192 2.22 0.73 0.41
C THR A 192 0.87 0.09 0.04
N ALA A 193 0.05 -0.27 1.03
CA ALA A 193 -1.27 -0.84 0.77
C ALA A 193 -2.21 0.20 0.16
N SER A 194 -2.19 1.42 0.67
CA SER A 194 -3.00 2.54 0.16
C SER A 194 -2.71 2.84 -1.31
N ASP A 195 -1.44 2.98 -1.67
CA ASP A 195 -1.01 3.29 -3.04
C ASP A 195 -1.37 2.16 -3.99
N ARG A 196 -1.16 0.90 -3.56
CA ARG A 196 -1.57 -0.25 -4.35
C ARG A 196 -3.08 -0.29 -4.56
N LEU A 197 -3.88 -0.03 -3.52
CA LEU A 197 -5.34 -0.01 -3.62
C LEU A 197 -5.85 1.12 -4.53
N MET A 198 -5.24 2.31 -4.46
CA MET A 198 -5.54 3.41 -5.38
C MET A 198 -5.25 3.04 -6.83
N LYS A 199 -4.13 2.34 -7.09
CA LYS A 199 -3.80 1.83 -8.42
C LYS A 199 -4.81 0.79 -8.91
N GLU A 200 -5.19 -0.18 -8.07
CA GLU A 200 -6.21 -1.18 -8.40
C GLU A 200 -7.56 -0.53 -8.72
N LEU A 201 -7.96 0.47 -7.93
CA LEU A 201 -9.21 1.19 -8.15
C LEU A 201 -9.21 1.93 -9.50
N LYS A 202 -8.10 2.62 -9.83
CA LYS A 202 -7.91 3.30 -11.12
C LYS A 202 -7.94 2.32 -12.30
N GLN A 203 -7.28 1.17 -12.16
CA GLN A 203 -7.26 0.11 -13.18
C GLN A 203 -8.66 -0.45 -13.41
N ILE A 204 -9.41 -0.73 -12.35
CA ILE A 204 -10.78 -1.23 -12.45
C ILE A 204 -11.68 -0.25 -13.18
N TYR A 205 -11.67 1.03 -12.81
CA TYR A 205 -12.52 2.02 -13.50
C TYR A 205 -12.18 2.14 -15.00
N SER A 206 -10.92 1.89 -15.36
CA SER A 206 -10.47 1.91 -16.76
C SER A 206 -10.81 0.62 -17.52
N SER A 207 -11.14 -0.47 -16.81
CA SER A 207 -11.35 -1.80 -17.39
C SER A 207 -12.64 -1.93 -18.20
N ASP A 208 -12.59 -2.79 -19.22
CA ASP A 208 -13.77 -3.13 -20.03
C ASP A 208 -14.83 -3.87 -19.23
N ASN A 209 -14.44 -4.70 -18.25
CA ASN A 209 -15.41 -5.42 -17.41
C ASN A 209 -16.26 -4.45 -16.59
N TYR A 210 -15.64 -3.41 -16.01
CA TYR A 210 -16.36 -2.36 -15.30
C TYR A 210 -17.24 -1.56 -16.26
N LYS A 211 -16.70 -1.08 -17.38
CA LYS A 211 -17.43 -0.28 -18.39
C LYS A 211 -18.63 -1.02 -18.99
N ASN A 212 -18.50 -2.33 -19.20
CA ASN A 212 -19.58 -3.19 -19.71
C ASN A 212 -20.57 -3.62 -18.63
N GLY A 213 -20.40 -3.17 -17.38
CA GLY A 213 -21.28 -3.45 -16.27
C GLY A 213 -21.29 -4.91 -15.83
N VAL A 214 -20.16 -5.63 -15.98
CA VAL A 214 -20.01 -7.00 -15.47
C VAL A 214 -20.11 -7.00 -13.95
N PHE A 215 -19.47 -6.02 -13.31
CA PHE A 215 -19.57 -5.74 -11.89
C PHE A 215 -19.55 -4.22 -11.64
N SER A 216 -19.93 -3.80 -10.43
CA SER A 216 -19.74 -2.44 -9.93
C SER A 216 -19.07 -2.46 -8.57
N ILE A 217 -18.40 -1.36 -8.21
CA ILE A 217 -17.70 -1.21 -6.93
C ILE A 217 -18.19 0.05 -6.24
N GLU A 218 -18.44 -0.07 -4.94
CA GLU A 218 -18.77 1.03 -4.04
C GLU A 218 -17.88 0.92 -2.80
N LEU A 219 -17.29 2.02 -2.36
CA LEU A 219 -16.48 2.03 -1.13
C LEU A 219 -17.38 2.26 0.08
N GLU A 220 -17.18 1.48 1.15
CA GLU A 220 -17.95 1.64 2.38
C GLU A 220 -17.55 2.97 3.05
N LYS A 221 -18.39 4.01 2.94
CA LYS A 221 -18.13 5.34 3.52
C LYS A 221 -16.78 5.94 3.10
N ASP A 222 -16.43 5.80 1.83
CA ASP A 222 -15.14 6.23 1.26
C ASP A 222 -13.91 5.56 1.92
N ASN A 223 -14.09 4.43 2.62
CA ASN A 223 -13.00 3.64 3.16
C ASN A 223 -12.30 2.85 2.03
N LEU A 224 -11.04 3.19 1.75
CA LEU A 224 -10.25 2.50 0.73
C LEU A 224 -9.97 1.02 1.09
N TYR A 225 -10.11 0.60 2.35
CA TYR A 225 -9.85 -0.78 2.76
C TYR A 225 -11.11 -1.66 2.79
N GLU A 226 -12.29 -1.12 2.48
CA GLU A 226 -13.56 -1.87 2.48
C GLU A 226 -14.41 -1.58 1.25
N TRP A 227 -14.49 -2.56 0.34
CA TRP A 227 -15.17 -2.42 -0.94
C TRP A 227 -16.38 -3.34 -1.02
N ASN A 228 -17.51 -2.79 -1.44
CA ASN A 228 -18.70 -3.51 -1.83
C ASN A 228 -18.66 -3.75 -3.35
N VAL A 229 -18.40 -4.98 -3.75
CA VAL A 229 -18.34 -5.38 -5.16
C VAL A 229 -19.63 -6.10 -5.52
N LYS A 230 -20.41 -5.55 -6.46
CA LYS A 230 -21.65 -6.16 -6.93
C LYS A 230 -21.43 -6.80 -8.30
N LEU A 231 -21.44 -8.13 -8.35
CA LEU A 231 -21.34 -8.92 -9.57
C LEU A 231 -22.73 -9.01 -10.25
N LYS A 232 -22.85 -8.46 -11.45
CA LYS A 232 -24.12 -8.32 -12.18
C LYS A 232 -24.25 -9.30 -13.34
N LYS A 233 -23.13 -9.67 -13.96
CA LYS A 233 -23.06 -10.63 -15.07
C LYS A 233 -22.11 -11.78 -14.73
N VAL A 234 -22.50 -12.96 -15.16
CA VAL A 234 -21.73 -14.21 -15.11
C VAL A 234 -21.88 -14.88 -16.46
N ASP A 235 -21.23 -16.03 -16.67
CA ASP A 235 -21.38 -16.84 -17.87
C ASP A 235 -22.86 -17.09 -18.19
N GLU A 236 -23.31 -16.68 -19.38
CA GLU A 236 -24.73 -16.68 -19.78
C GLU A 236 -25.32 -18.09 -19.89
N ASP A 237 -24.47 -19.08 -20.15
CA ASP A 237 -24.85 -20.50 -20.26
C ASP A 237 -25.02 -21.17 -18.88
N SER A 238 -24.66 -20.47 -17.80
CA SER A 238 -24.76 -21.00 -16.44
C SER A 238 -26.18 -20.91 -15.86
N ASN A 239 -26.50 -21.85 -14.97
CA ASN A 239 -27.72 -21.78 -14.15
C ASN A 239 -27.75 -20.51 -13.28
N LEU A 240 -26.58 -20.04 -12.83
CA LEU A 240 -26.44 -18.83 -12.03
C LEU A 240 -26.89 -17.57 -12.81
N ALA A 241 -26.60 -17.48 -14.11
CA ALA A 241 -27.09 -16.38 -14.94
C ALA A 241 -28.62 -16.35 -15.01
N THR A 242 -29.26 -17.53 -15.08
CA THR A 242 -30.72 -17.63 -15.04
C THR A 242 -31.28 -17.17 -13.70
N ASP A 243 -30.66 -17.60 -12.60
CA ASP A 243 -31.05 -17.17 -11.26
C ASP A 243 -30.88 -15.64 -11.08
N LEU A 244 -29.80 -15.04 -11.59
CA LEU A 244 -29.59 -13.58 -11.55
C LEU A 244 -30.67 -12.81 -12.33
N ARG A 245 -31.08 -13.31 -13.51
CA ARG A 245 -32.19 -12.73 -14.28
C ARG A 245 -33.52 -12.81 -13.53
N GLN A 246 -33.74 -13.86 -12.73
CA GLN A 246 -34.92 -13.98 -11.88
C GLN A 246 -34.83 -13.05 -10.66
N LEU A 247 -33.64 -12.91 -10.06
CA LEU A 247 -33.39 -12.04 -8.92
C LEU A 247 -33.65 -10.56 -9.23
N ALA A 248 -33.37 -10.13 -10.46
CA ALA A 248 -33.62 -8.78 -10.93
C ALA A 248 -35.12 -8.46 -11.12
N LYS A 249 -36.00 -9.46 -11.12
CA LYS A 249 -37.45 -9.29 -11.28
C LYS A 249 -38.16 -9.15 -9.93
N PRO A 250 -39.39 -8.59 -9.91
CA PRO A 250 -40.25 -8.63 -8.73
C PRO A 250 -40.51 -10.08 -8.29
N PRO A 251 -40.59 -10.37 -6.97
CA PRO A 251 -40.62 -9.42 -5.85
C PRO A 251 -39.23 -9.03 -5.30
N HIS A 252 -38.14 -9.61 -5.80
CA HIS A 252 -36.82 -9.49 -5.16
C HIS A 252 -36.11 -8.17 -5.51
N ASN A 253 -36.19 -7.71 -6.76
CA ASN A 253 -35.61 -6.45 -7.24
C ASN A 253 -34.15 -6.23 -6.82
N LYS A 254 -33.32 -7.29 -6.87
CA LYS A 254 -31.87 -7.20 -6.59
C LYS A 254 -31.08 -7.43 -7.86
N ASP A 255 -30.06 -6.61 -8.06
CA ASP A 255 -29.34 -6.44 -9.32
C ASP A 255 -27.98 -7.17 -9.38
N GLY A 256 -27.74 -8.14 -8.48
CA GLY A 256 -26.49 -8.92 -8.50
C GLY A 256 -26.16 -9.68 -7.22
N LEU A 257 -25.00 -10.34 -7.22
CA LEU A 257 -24.36 -10.88 -6.02
C LEU A 257 -23.47 -9.79 -5.39
N LEU A 258 -23.73 -9.44 -4.13
CA LEU A 258 -22.97 -8.44 -3.39
C LEU A 258 -21.88 -9.11 -2.56
N PHE A 259 -20.62 -8.77 -2.83
CA PHE A 259 -19.45 -9.20 -2.08
C PHE A 259 -18.88 -8.03 -1.28
N GLN A 260 -18.29 -8.34 -0.13
CA GLN A 260 -17.48 -7.40 0.64
C GLN A 260 -16.03 -7.87 0.58
N PHE A 261 -15.16 -6.97 0.14
CA PHE A 261 -13.71 -7.12 0.13
C PHE A 261 -13.15 -6.26 1.26
N ILE A 262 -12.39 -6.90 2.16
CA ILE A 262 -11.75 -6.24 3.30
C ILE A 262 -10.25 -6.42 3.12
N PHE A 263 -9.55 -5.32 2.90
CA PHE A 263 -8.10 -5.30 2.68
C PHE A 263 -7.37 -5.09 4.01
N GLY A 264 -6.31 -5.87 4.23
CA GLY A 264 -5.43 -5.67 5.38
C GLY A 264 -4.35 -4.62 5.09
N THR A 265 -3.68 -4.16 6.15
CA THR A 265 -2.54 -3.24 6.03
C THR A 265 -1.33 -3.86 5.33
N SER A 266 -1.27 -5.20 5.25
CA SER A 266 -0.23 -5.96 4.54
C SER A 266 -0.57 -6.25 3.07
N PHE A 267 -1.67 -5.73 2.53
CA PHE A 267 -1.95 -5.83 1.10
C PHE A 267 -0.86 -5.06 0.30
N PRO A 268 -0.36 -5.57 -0.84
CA PRO A 268 -0.77 -6.76 -1.58
C PRO A 268 -0.05 -8.07 -1.20
N PHE A 269 0.76 -8.10 -0.15
CA PHE A 269 1.50 -9.29 0.26
C PHE A 269 0.59 -10.36 0.88
N GLU A 270 -0.47 -9.94 1.56
CA GLU A 270 -1.55 -10.83 2.01
C GLU A 270 -2.84 -10.62 1.20
N PRO A 271 -3.64 -11.68 0.98
CA PRO A 271 -4.89 -11.57 0.23
C PRO A 271 -5.93 -10.72 0.99
N PRO A 272 -6.86 -10.07 0.27
CA PRO A 272 -8.04 -9.51 0.92
C PRO A 272 -8.92 -10.63 1.49
N PHE A 273 -9.60 -10.33 2.58
CA PHE A 273 -10.70 -11.18 3.04
C PHE A 273 -11.95 -10.87 2.21
N VAL A 274 -12.46 -11.87 1.50
CA VAL A 274 -13.63 -11.73 0.63
C VAL A 274 -14.77 -12.60 1.13
N ARG A 275 -15.97 -12.02 1.19
CA ARG A 275 -17.21 -12.74 1.53
C ARG A 275 -18.38 -12.33 0.65
N LEU A 276 -19.28 -13.25 0.39
CA LEU A 276 -20.60 -12.99 -0.15
C LEU A 276 -21.51 -12.43 0.95
N VAL A 277 -22.11 -11.26 0.71
CA VAL A 277 -23.03 -10.57 1.62
C VAL A 277 -24.47 -11.00 1.33
N SER A 278 -24.86 -10.99 0.05
CA SER A 278 -26.19 -11.42 -0.37
C SER A 278 -26.24 -11.63 -1.89
N PRO A 279 -27.22 -12.37 -2.43
CA PRO A 279 -28.15 -13.27 -1.74
C PRO A 279 -27.44 -14.52 -1.19
N VAL A 280 -28.18 -15.37 -0.49
CA VAL A 280 -27.69 -16.69 -0.08
C VAL A 280 -27.61 -17.59 -1.30
N VAL A 281 -26.49 -18.27 -1.47
CA VAL A 281 -26.30 -19.25 -2.53
C VAL A 281 -26.03 -20.64 -1.95
N THR A 282 -26.33 -21.64 -2.77
CA THR A 282 -25.97 -23.05 -2.54
C THR A 282 -24.91 -23.45 -3.56
N ASN A 283 -24.01 -24.35 -3.18
CA ASN A 283 -22.83 -24.73 -3.96
C ASN A 283 -21.89 -23.54 -4.24
N GLY A 284 -21.13 -23.57 -5.34
CA GLY A 284 -20.25 -22.45 -5.72
C GLY A 284 -19.03 -22.25 -4.81
N PHE A 285 -18.70 -23.24 -3.97
CA PHE A 285 -17.66 -23.13 -2.94
C PHE A 285 -17.92 -22.01 -1.92
N VAL A 286 -19.20 -21.61 -1.73
CA VAL A 286 -19.59 -20.64 -0.70
C VAL A 286 -19.93 -21.37 0.59
N LEU A 287 -19.20 -21.05 1.66
CA LEU A 287 -19.35 -21.62 2.98
C LEU A 287 -20.42 -20.92 3.80
N SER A 288 -20.72 -21.49 4.98
CA SER A 288 -21.59 -20.85 5.96
C SER A 288 -21.06 -19.45 6.33
N GLY A 289 -21.99 -18.50 6.47
CA GLY A 289 -21.66 -17.10 6.71
C GLY A 289 -21.24 -16.29 5.48
N GLY A 290 -21.03 -16.94 4.32
CA GLY A 290 -20.70 -16.28 3.06
C GLY A 290 -19.20 -16.28 2.72
N ALA A 291 -18.36 -16.99 3.47
CA ALA A 291 -16.94 -17.12 3.14
C ALA A 291 -16.74 -17.93 1.84
N LEU A 292 -15.66 -17.67 1.12
CA LEU A 292 -15.32 -18.37 -0.12
C LEU A 292 -14.23 -19.42 0.14
N CYS A 293 -14.45 -20.63 -0.35
CA CYS A 293 -13.47 -21.71 -0.32
C CYS A 293 -12.63 -21.67 -1.60
N MET A 294 -11.62 -20.80 -1.61
CA MET A 294 -10.73 -20.60 -2.76
C MET A 294 -9.27 -20.53 -2.29
N GLU A 295 -8.41 -21.34 -2.91
CA GLU A 295 -6.98 -21.42 -2.57
C GLU A 295 -6.28 -20.07 -2.69
N LEU A 296 -6.59 -19.33 -3.76
CA LEU A 296 -6.01 -18.01 -4.02
C LEU A 296 -6.36 -16.95 -2.96
N LEU A 297 -7.38 -17.18 -2.13
CA LEU A 297 -7.70 -16.30 -0.99
C LEU A 297 -6.97 -16.69 0.29
N THR A 298 -6.08 -17.70 0.23
CA THR A 298 -5.24 -18.12 1.37
C THR A 298 -3.81 -17.68 1.21
N LYS A 299 -3.06 -17.60 2.32
CA LYS A 299 -1.64 -17.22 2.30
C LYS A 299 -0.80 -18.12 1.40
N GLN A 300 -1.20 -19.38 1.18
CA GLN A 300 -0.49 -20.34 0.35
C GLN A 300 -0.75 -20.15 -1.14
N GLY A 301 -1.96 -19.76 -1.53
CA GLY A 301 -2.36 -19.61 -2.93
C GLY A 301 -2.32 -18.18 -3.46
N TRP A 302 -2.23 -17.19 -2.57
CA TRP A 302 -2.19 -15.77 -2.95
C TRP A 302 -0.81 -15.36 -3.46
N THR A 303 -0.80 -14.49 -4.47
CA THR A 303 0.38 -13.76 -4.91
C THR A 303 0.01 -12.29 -5.13
N ALA A 304 0.93 -11.39 -4.75
CA ALA A 304 0.78 -9.94 -4.93
C ALA A 304 0.67 -9.51 -6.40
N SER A 305 0.96 -10.41 -7.35
CA SER A 305 0.81 -10.18 -8.79
C SER A 305 -0.65 -10.20 -9.27
N TYR A 306 -1.59 -10.76 -8.50
CA TYR A 306 -3.00 -10.72 -8.86
C TYR A 306 -3.55 -9.29 -8.76
N SER A 307 -4.27 -8.85 -9.78
CA SER A 307 -5.10 -7.64 -9.69
C SER A 307 -6.43 -7.96 -9.02
N VAL A 308 -7.06 -6.97 -8.40
CA VAL A 308 -8.39 -7.09 -7.78
C VAL A 308 -9.45 -7.39 -8.84
N GLU A 309 -9.32 -6.85 -10.06
CA GLU A 309 -10.19 -7.22 -11.18
C GLU A 309 -10.09 -8.70 -11.53
N SER A 310 -8.86 -9.23 -11.61
CA SER A 310 -8.63 -10.65 -11.89
C SER A 310 -9.20 -11.53 -10.78
N LEU A 311 -9.14 -11.07 -9.52
CA LEU A 311 -9.73 -11.74 -8.37
C LEU A 311 -11.27 -11.80 -8.49
N ILE A 312 -11.93 -10.68 -8.82
CA ILE A 312 -13.38 -10.61 -9.04
C ILE A 312 -13.80 -11.59 -10.15
N THR A 313 -13.05 -11.60 -11.26
CA THR A 313 -13.34 -12.47 -12.41
C THR A 313 -13.15 -13.94 -12.06
N GLN A 314 -12.11 -14.28 -11.31
CA GLN A 314 -11.87 -15.64 -10.84
C GLN A 314 -12.97 -16.11 -9.87
N ILE A 315 -13.43 -15.25 -8.96
CA ILE A 315 -14.58 -15.56 -8.08
C ILE A 315 -15.83 -15.87 -8.92
N SER A 316 -16.13 -15.05 -9.93
CA SER A 316 -17.24 -15.28 -10.86
C SER A 316 -17.14 -16.66 -11.54
N ALA A 317 -15.96 -16.98 -12.09
CA ALA A 317 -15.71 -18.26 -12.73
C ALA A 317 -15.82 -19.45 -11.76
N THR A 318 -15.34 -19.31 -10.52
CA THR A 318 -15.44 -20.36 -9.49
C THR A 318 -16.88 -20.62 -9.07
N LEU A 319 -17.72 -19.58 -8.98
CA LEU A 319 -19.15 -19.74 -8.68
C LEU A 319 -19.86 -20.51 -9.78
N VAL A 320 -19.59 -20.16 -11.05
CA VAL A 320 -20.15 -20.87 -12.21
C VAL A 320 -19.67 -22.32 -12.25
N LYS A 321 -18.35 -22.56 -12.13
CA LYS A 321 -17.77 -23.91 -12.11
C LYS A 321 -18.29 -24.76 -10.95
N GLY A 322 -18.54 -24.14 -9.80
CA GLY A 322 -19.14 -24.80 -8.65
C GLY A 322 -20.66 -24.93 -8.73
N ASN A 323 -21.28 -24.64 -9.88
CA ASN A 323 -22.72 -24.69 -10.14
C ASN A 323 -23.54 -23.99 -9.03
N ALA A 324 -23.10 -22.77 -8.66
CA ALA A 324 -23.76 -21.96 -7.64
C ALA A 324 -25.21 -21.65 -8.01
N ARG A 325 -26.13 -21.77 -7.04
CA ARG A 325 -27.57 -21.49 -7.22
C ARG A 325 -28.07 -20.52 -6.16
N ILE A 326 -28.86 -19.53 -6.56
CA ILE A 326 -29.43 -18.55 -5.64
C ILE A 326 -30.59 -19.18 -4.86
N SER A 327 -30.55 -19.06 -3.54
CA SER A 327 -31.67 -19.43 -2.67
C SER A 327 -32.63 -18.26 -2.52
N PHE A 328 -33.71 -18.26 -3.30
CA PHE A 328 -34.76 -17.22 -3.25
C PHE A 328 -35.57 -17.24 -1.94
N GLU A 329 -35.67 -18.40 -1.31
CA GLU A 329 -36.32 -18.61 -0.01
C GLU A 329 -35.36 -19.37 0.92
N PRO A 330 -34.40 -18.67 1.56
CA PRO A 330 -33.45 -19.33 2.45
C PRO A 330 -34.19 -19.93 3.66
N LYS A 331 -34.13 -21.26 3.79
CA LYS A 331 -34.71 -21.98 4.94
C LYS A 331 -34.01 -21.55 6.25
N ASN A 332 -34.77 -21.46 7.35
CA ASN A 332 -34.28 -21.30 8.72
C ASN A 332 -33.41 -20.06 9.02
N GLY A 333 -33.73 -18.89 8.44
CA GLY A 333 -33.01 -17.64 8.78
C GLY A 333 -31.51 -17.72 8.50
N ASN A 334 -31.10 -18.57 7.55
CA ASN A 334 -29.72 -18.76 7.15
C ASN A 334 -29.24 -17.48 6.47
N THR A 335 -28.68 -16.57 7.27
CA THR A 335 -28.17 -15.28 6.84
C THR A 335 -26.64 -15.29 6.90
N TYR A 336 -26.04 -14.62 5.94
CA TYR A 336 -24.61 -14.36 5.95
C TYR A 336 -24.28 -13.25 6.94
N SER A 337 -23.16 -13.41 7.64
CA SER A 337 -22.63 -12.42 8.56
C SER A 337 -21.12 -12.48 8.57
N LEU A 338 -20.48 -11.34 8.83
CA LEU A 338 -19.03 -11.22 8.85
C LEU A 338 -18.40 -12.22 9.85
N VAL A 339 -18.96 -12.31 11.06
CA VAL A 339 -18.45 -13.20 12.12
C VAL A 339 -18.49 -14.67 11.69
N LYS A 340 -19.60 -15.12 11.10
CA LYS A 340 -19.72 -16.51 10.61
C LYS A 340 -18.75 -16.77 9.46
N ALA A 341 -18.64 -15.83 8.51
CA ALA A 341 -17.70 -15.96 7.40
C ALA A 341 -16.25 -16.08 7.89
N GLN A 342 -15.83 -15.24 8.83
CA GLN A 342 -14.47 -15.29 9.39
C GLN A 342 -14.20 -16.60 10.12
N GLN A 343 -15.15 -17.14 10.89
CA GLN A 343 -15.01 -18.45 11.52
C GLN A 343 -14.88 -19.59 10.51
N SER A 344 -15.73 -19.59 9.48
CA SER A 344 -15.68 -20.58 8.40
C SER A 344 -14.35 -20.54 7.65
N PHE A 345 -13.85 -19.34 7.34
CA PHE A 345 -12.57 -19.15 6.68
C PHE A 345 -11.39 -19.62 7.55
N LYS A 346 -11.37 -19.30 8.85
CA LYS A 346 -10.35 -19.80 9.78
C LYS A 346 -10.32 -21.33 9.84
N SER A 347 -11.51 -21.96 9.87
CA SER A 347 -11.63 -23.41 9.88
C SER A 347 -11.15 -24.04 8.58
N LEU A 348 -11.49 -23.42 7.44
CA LEU A 348 -11.02 -23.81 6.11
C LEU A 348 -9.49 -23.80 6.02
N VAL A 349 -8.85 -22.70 6.41
CA VAL A 349 -7.39 -22.57 6.34
C VAL A 349 -6.72 -23.65 7.19
N HIS A 350 -7.27 -23.95 8.36
CA HIS A 350 -6.74 -25.01 9.23
C HIS A 350 -6.86 -26.42 8.62
N ILE A 351 -7.98 -26.73 7.96
CA ILE A 351 -8.22 -28.04 7.34
C ILE A 351 -7.29 -28.24 6.13
N HIS A 352 -7.19 -27.22 5.26
CA HIS A 352 -6.38 -27.31 4.05
C HIS A 352 -4.87 -27.20 4.32
N ALA A 353 -4.44 -26.53 5.38
CA ALA A 353 -3.04 -26.58 5.82
C ALA A 353 -2.59 -28.01 6.18
N LYS A 354 -3.51 -28.88 6.60
CA LYS A 354 -3.24 -30.29 6.93
C LYS A 354 -3.43 -31.24 5.76
N SER A 355 -4.46 -30.99 4.93
CA SER A 355 -4.94 -31.96 3.93
C SER A 355 -4.57 -31.59 2.49
N GLY A 356 -4.02 -30.39 2.27
CA GLY A 356 -3.77 -29.84 0.95
C GLY A 356 -5.03 -29.31 0.25
N TRP A 357 -4.84 -28.65 -0.88
CA TRP A 357 -5.92 -28.24 -1.78
C TRP A 357 -6.14 -29.30 -2.85
N TYR A 358 -7.38 -29.76 -3.00
CA TYR A 358 -7.76 -30.69 -4.06
C TYR A 358 -8.57 -29.94 -5.11
N THR A 359 -8.13 -29.99 -6.36
CA THR A 359 -8.92 -29.52 -7.50
C THR A 359 -9.59 -30.72 -8.15
N PRO A 360 -10.93 -30.85 -8.10
CA PRO A 360 -11.62 -31.94 -8.78
C PRO A 360 -11.31 -31.93 -10.29
N PRO A 361 -11.20 -33.11 -10.93
CA PRO A 361 -10.89 -33.19 -12.34
C PRO A 361 -12.01 -32.55 -13.19
N LYS A 362 -11.66 -32.06 -14.38
CA LYS A 362 -12.52 -31.21 -15.23
C LYS A 362 -13.86 -31.84 -15.65
N ASN A 363 -14.05 -33.14 -15.46
CA ASN A 363 -15.20 -33.92 -15.90
C ASN A 363 -16.31 -34.08 -14.83
N GLU A 364 -16.15 -33.51 -13.64
CA GLU A 364 -17.16 -33.59 -12.55
C GLU A 364 -17.88 -32.25 -12.28
N GLY A 365 -17.87 -31.31 -13.24
CA GLY A 365 -18.52 -29.98 -13.13
C GLY A 365 -19.80 -29.87 -13.93
#